data_AF-A0A7V6MPZ8-F1
#
_entry.id   AF-A0A7V6MPZ8-F1
#
_cell.length_a   1.000
_cell.length_b   1.000
_cell.length_c   1.000
_cell.angle_alpha   90.00
_cell.angle_beta   90.00
_cell.angle_gamma   90.00
#
_symmetry.space_group_name_H-M   'P 1'
#
loop_
_entity.id
_entity.type
_entity.pdbx_description
1 polymer ?
#
loop_
_entity_poly.entity_id
_entity_poly.type
_entity_poly.pdbx_seq_one_letter_code
_entity_poly.pdbx_strand_id
1 'polypeptide(L)'
;MNKTAIIIRREYLTRVRKKSFLIMTFLTPFLMALLFIIPALVMTNEDKEFKKIAVIEDGSDLFVNVIPDTRDTEFEYLQGVKLNDIKNNFSELGYYGVLYISPDLVANPDAIQLLSRKQPPIGLLDHISGSLEKEIERQKLLAYNIEDLDEILRAINSSVRIQTIKIDETGSARETSTDIAMALAYIGGFMMYMLVFMFGAMVMRGVIEEKTSRIVEVIVSSVKPVQLMLGKIIGVALVGLTQFALWVVLTLALVLIVKANVLPEGTMEQLQQLPQSFAEADQAMAAGSETTTMTAEEFTMFQKIFAGALNMPWGLIIFSFVFYFLTGYLLYASLFAAIGSAVDNETETQQFMLPVTIPIILALVVAMGTMQNPESSLSFWFSIIPLTSPIVMIARIPFDVPPWEIALSMGLMILTIVGTIWMAAKIYRTGILMYGKKTSYKEIWKWLTYKG
;
A
#
# COMPACT_ATOMS: atom_id res chain seq x y z
N MET A 1 -29.73 -6.97 35.72
CA MET A 1 -28.58 -6.41 34.96
C MET A 1 -28.42 -7.20 33.67
N ASN A 2 -28.27 -6.53 32.52
CA ASN A 2 -28.11 -7.21 31.24
C ASN A 2 -26.74 -7.90 31.17
N LYS A 3 -26.71 -9.25 31.26
CA LYS A 3 -25.48 -10.05 31.37
C LYS A 3 -24.52 -9.81 30.20
N THR A 4 -25.06 -9.56 28.99
CA THR A 4 -24.27 -9.21 27.79
C THR A 4 -23.44 -7.95 27.98
N ALA A 5 -24.00 -6.89 28.60
CA ALA A 5 -23.29 -5.63 28.81
C ALA A 5 -22.10 -5.77 29.79
N ILE A 6 -22.23 -6.65 30.79
CA ILE A 6 -21.15 -6.96 31.73
C ILE A 6 -19.99 -7.65 30.98
N ILE A 7 -20.31 -8.57 30.08
CA ILE A 7 -19.31 -9.29 29.27
C ILE A 7 -18.60 -8.31 28.32
N ILE A 8 -19.35 -7.45 27.62
CA ILE A 8 -18.78 -6.40 26.76
C ILE A 8 -17.79 -5.55 27.55
N ARG A 9 -18.20 -5.06 28.72
CA ARG A 9 -17.36 -4.23 29.57
C ARG A 9 -16.10 -4.96 30.02
N ARG A 10 -16.21 -6.24 30.40
CA ARG A 10 -15.07 -7.08 30.78
C ARG A 10 -14.10 -7.20 29.62
N GLU A 11 -14.56 -7.65 28.45
CA GLU A 11 -13.72 -7.88 27.26
C GLU A 11 -13.04 -6.61 26.76
N TYR A 12 -13.73 -5.49 26.83
CA TYR A 12 -13.17 -4.18 26.51
C TYR A 12 -12.08 -3.77 27.51
N LEU A 13 -12.40 -3.76 28.81
CA LEU A 13 -11.49 -3.26 29.85
C LEU A 13 -10.26 -4.15 30.03
N THR A 14 -10.38 -5.48 29.86
CA THR A 14 -9.24 -6.40 29.97
C THR A 14 -8.22 -6.20 28.85
N ARG A 15 -8.60 -5.54 27.74
CA ARG A 15 -7.72 -5.27 26.60
C ARG A 15 -7.20 -3.83 26.62
N VAL A 16 -8.08 -2.83 26.72
CA VAL A 16 -7.68 -1.41 26.69
C VAL A 16 -6.80 -1.01 27.88
N ARG A 17 -6.97 -1.64 29.05
CA ARG A 17 -6.13 -1.36 30.23
C ARG A 17 -4.75 -2.01 30.18
N LYS A 18 -4.48 -2.91 29.23
CA LYS A 18 -3.14 -3.52 29.11
C LYS A 18 -2.15 -2.45 28.64
N LYS A 19 -0.97 -2.39 29.28
CA LYS A 19 0.13 -1.55 28.81
C LYS A 19 0.48 -1.84 27.34
N SER A 20 0.41 -3.11 26.93
CA SER A 20 0.63 -3.52 25.55
C SER A 20 -0.36 -2.88 24.56
N PHE A 21 -1.62 -2.66 24.94
CA PHE A 21 -2.58 -1.98 24.07
C PHE A 21 -2.16 -0.53 23.81
N LEU A 22 -1.81 0.20 24.87
CA LEU A 22 -1.34 1.57 24.76
C LEU A 22 -0.08 1.63 23.87
N ILE A 23 0.92 0.81 24.18
CA ILE A 23 2.19 0.77 23.43
C ILE A 23 1.92 0.46 21.95
N MET A 24 1.19 -0.60 21.63
CA MET A 24 0.94 -1.00 20.24
C MET A 24 0.11 0.03 19.46
N THR A 25 -0.83 0.70 20.14
CA THR A 25 -1.69 1.73 19.52
C THR A 25 -0.87 2.92 19.03
N PHE A 26 0.09 3.41 19.82
CA PHE A 26 0.94 4.55 19.43
C PHE A 26 2.17 4.14 18.62
N LEU A 27 2.72 2.95 18.89
CA LEU A 27 3.89 2.43 18.18
C LEU A 27 3.57 2.14 16.71
N THR A 28 2.35 1.69 16.37
CA THR A 28 2.02 1.33 14.98
C THR A 28 2.03 2.54 14.03
N PRO A 29 1.33 3.66 14.31
CA PRO A 29 1.44 4.87 13.49
C PRO A 29 2.86 5.45 13.46
N PHE A 30 3.57 5.41 14.59
CA PHE A 30 4.95 5.87 14.67
C PHE A 30 5.89 5.04 13.78
N LEU A 31 5.80 3.71 13.84
CA LEU A 31 6.56 2.81 12.98
C LEU A 31 6.18 2.97 11.51
N MET A 32 4.90 3.18 11.19
CA MET A 32 4.46 3.49 9.83
C MET A 32 5.08 4.79 9.34
N ALA A 33 5.00 5.87 10.12
CA ALA A 33 5.65 7.13 9.77
C ALA A 33 7.15 6.94 9.56
N LEU A 34 7.83 6.21 10.44
CA LEU A 34 9.24 5.88 10.36
C LEU A 34 9.57 4.99 9.14
N LEU A 35 8.68 4.08 8.75
CA LEU A 35 8.81 3.24 7.55
C LEU A 35 8.70 4.05 6.26
N PHE A 36 8.03 5.21 6.26
CA PHE A 36 8.04 6.13 5.12
C PHE A 36 9.19 7.14 5.20
N ILE A 37 9.46 7.69 6.40
CA ILE A 37 10.49 8.71 6.63
C ILE A 37 11.90 8.12 6.45
N ILE A 38 12.19 6.92 6.97
CA ILE A 38 13.54 6.35 6.88
C ILE A 38 13.92 6.09 5.43
N PRO A 39 13.14 5.39 4.58
CA PRO A 39 13.49 5.26 3.17
C PRO A 39 13.60 6.60 2.45
N ALA A 40 12.78 7.61 2.79
CA ALA A 40 12.94 8.95 2.21
C ALA A 40 14.26 9.63 2.65
N LEU A 41 14.64 9.49 3.92
CA LEU A 41 15.90 9.99 4.49
C LEU A 41 17.12 9.18 4.01
N VAL A 42 16.95 7.89 3.76
CA VAL A 42 17.98 7.00 3.23
C VAL A 42 18.11 7.22 1.72
N MET A 43 17.03 7.47 0.97
CA MET A 43 17.13 7.86 -0.44
C MET A 43 17.85 9.19 -0.63
N THR A 44 17.79 10.07 0.36
CA THR A 44 18.55 11.33 0.36
C THR A 44 20.00 11.17 0.84
N ASN A 45 20.30 10.12 1.61
CA ASN A 45 21.64 9.85 2.18
C ASN A 45 22.23 8.50 1.75
N GLU A 46 21.71 7.88 0.69
CA GLU A 46 22.37 6.72 0.11
C GLU A 46 23.70 7.26 -0.37
N ASP A 47 24.78 6.89 0.33
CA ASP A 47 26.08 6.74 -0.27
C ASP A 47 25.87 5.73 -1.40
N LYS A 48 25.38 6.24 -2.53
CA LYS A 48 25.26 5.47 -3.75
C LYS A 48 26.68 5.06 -4.04
N GLU A 49 27.05 3.81 -3.71
CA GLU A 49 28.37 3.23 -3.99
C GLU A 49 28.74 3.68 -5.39
N PHE A 50 29.70 4.60 -5.53
CA PHE A 50 29.98 5.23 -6.81
C PHE A 50 30.40 4.13 -7.78
N LYS A 51 29.57 3.82 -8.77
CA LYS A 51 29.74 2.62 -9.60
C LYS A 51 30.65 2.96 -10.77
N LYS A 52 31.85 2.42 -10.79
CA LYS A 52 32.69 2.47 -11.98
C LYS A 52 32.32 1.34 -12.93
N ILE A 53 31.92 1.68 -14.15
CA ILE A 53 31.63 0.72 -15.22
C ILE A 53 32.68 0.88 -16.30
N ALA A 54 33.43 -0.20 -16.56
CA ALA A 54 34.36 -0.24 -17.67
C ALA A 54 33.58 -0.47 -18.97
N VAL A 55 33.72 0.41 -19.95
CA VAL A 55 33.12 0.28 -21.27
C VAL A 55 34.19 -0.17 -22.25
N ILE A 56 33.94 -1.28 -22.95
CA ILE A 56 34.79 -1.83 -23.99
C ILE A 56 34.00 -1.82 -25.29
N GLU A 57 34.53 -1.12 -26.27
CA GLU A 57 34.04 -1.14 -27.64
C GLU A 57 35.04 -1.89 -28.52
N ASP A 58 34.55 -2.82 -29.35
CA ASP A 58 35.39 -3.58 -30.27
C ASP A 58 35.27 -3.01 -31.69
N GLY A 59 36.32 -2.36 -32.19
CA GLY A 59 36.52 -2.14 -33.62
C GLY A 59 35.77 -0.99 -34.31
N SER A 60 34.93 -0.21 -33.61
CA SER A 60 34.15 0.87 -34.25
C SER A 60 34.39 2.31 -33.76
N ASP A 61 34.93 2.56 -32.56
CA ASP A 61 35.06 3.90 -31.93
C ASP A 61 33.80 4.82 -32.02
N LEU A 62 32.63 4.25 -32.30
CA LEU A 62 31.35 4.94 -32.53
C LEU A 62 30.64 5.29 -31.22
N PHE A 63 30.91 4.56 -30.15
CA PHE A 63 30.21 4.68 -28.87
C PHE A 63 31.06 5.28 -27.75
N VAL A 64 32.24 5.82 -28.10
CA VAL A 64 33.17 6.45 -27.17
C VAL A 64 32.58 7.73 -26.60
N ASN A 65 32.56 7.86 -25.27
CA ASN A 65 32.01 9.02 -24.53
C ASN A 65 30.53 9.33 -24.82
N VAL A 66 29.76 8.34 -25.28
CA VAL A 66 28.34 8.49 -25.60
C VAL A 66 27.45 8.39 -24.37
N ILE A 67 27.85 7.58 -23.39
CA ILE A 67 27.07 7.35 -22.17
C ILE A 67 27.52 8.40 -21.15
N PRO A 68 26.68 9.39 -20.80
CA PRO A 68 27.07 10.41 -19.84
C PRO A 68 27.14 9.82 -18.44
N ASP A 69 28.11 10.28 -17.65
CA ASP A 69 28.18 9.96 -16.22
C ASP A 69 26.90 10.43 -15.50
N THR A 70 26.46 9.63 -14.55
CA THR A 70 25.34 9.98 -13.66
C THR A 70 25.88 10.41 -12.30
N ARG A 71 24.98 10.89 -11.42
CA ARG A 71 25.33 11.24 -10.04
C ARG A 71 25.97 10.09 -9.25
N ASP A 72 25.83 8.85 -9.72
CA ASP A 72 26.17 7.61 -9.02
C ASP A 72 26.91 6.56 -9.86
N THR A 73 27.22 6.87 -11.13
CA THR A 73 27.90 5.95 -12.05
C THR A 73 28.88 6.71 -12.93
N GLU A 74 30.11 6.21 -13.01
CA GLU A 74 31.18 6.71 -13.88
C GLU A 74 31.47 5.65 -14.96
N PHE A 75 31.53 6.09 -16.21
CA PHE A 75 31.81 5.23 -17.36
C PHE A 75 33.26 5.43 -17.83
N GLU A 76 34.09 4.43 -17.62
CA GLU A 76 35.50 4.45 -18.01
C GLU A 76 35.70 3.65 -19.31
N TYR A 77 36.09 4.32 -20.38
CA TYR A 77 36.27 3.71 -21.70
C TYR A 77 37.67 3.11 -21.84
N LEU A 78 37.75 1.78 -21.98
CA LEU A 78 39.01 1.03 -22.12
C LEU A 78 39.29 0.70 -23.58
N GLN A 79 40.38 1.24 -24.13
CA GLN A 79 40.80 1.00 -25.52
C GLN A 79 41.76 -0.19 -25.63
N GLY A 80 41.57 -1.02 -26.67
CA GLY A 80 42.50 -2.10 -27.03
C GLY A 80 42.49 -3.31 -26.09
N VAL A 81 41.52 -3.43 -25.19
CA VAL A 81 41.41 -4.55 -24.23
C VAL A 81 40.36 -5.56 -24.70
N LYS A 82 40.69 -6.85 -24.73
CA LYS A 82 39.74 -7.89 -25.11
C LYS A 82 38.89 -8.32 -23.91
N LEU A 83 37.62 -8.64 -24.19
CA LEU A 83 36.65 -9.09 -23.19
C LEU A 83 37.14 -10.29 -22.35
N ASN A 84 37.94 -11.19 -22.94
CA ASN A 84 38.46 -12.37 -22.26
C ASN A 84 39.53 -12.04 -21.19
N ASP A 85 40.27 -10.95 -21.36
CA ASP A 85 41.33 -10.56 -20.41
C ASP A 85 40.72 -9.97 -19.13
N ILE A 86 39.62 -9.23 -19.29
CA ILE A 86 38.90 -8.61 -18.16
C ILE A 86 38.06 -9.64 -17.39
N LYS A 87 37.50 -10.67 -18.05
CA LYS A 87 36.79 -11.77 -17.36
C LYS A 87 37.67 -12.47 -16.32
N ASN A 88 38.96 -12.63 -16.61
CA ASN A 88 39.90 -13.32 -15.72
C ASN A 88 40.37 -12.46 -14.55
N ASN A 89 40.47 -11.13 -14.75
CA ASN A 89 41.00 -10.19 -13.75
C ASN A 89 39.94 -9.28 -13.11
N PHE A 90 38.65 -9.55 -13.34
CA PHE A 90 37.53 -8.70 -12.88
C PHE A 90 37.57 -8.39 -11.37
N SER A 91 38.07 -9.32 -10.53
CA SER A 91 38.18 -9.11 -9.06
C SER A 91 39.17 -8.02 -8.67
N GLU A 92 40.21 -7.81 -9.48
CA GLU A 92 41.35 -6.94 -9.13
C GLU A 92 41.17 -5.50 -9.64
N LEU A 93 40.26 -5.30 -10.59
CA LEU A 93 40.10 -4.03 -11.31
C LEU A 93 39.13 -3.04 -10.64
N GLY A 94 38.41 -3.44 -9.58
CA GLY A 94 37.54 -2.54 -8.81
C GLY A 94 36.27 -2.05 -9.51
N TYR A 95 35.97 -2.52 -10.72
CA TYR A 95 34.76 -2.15 -11.45
C TYR A 95 33.50 -2.84 -10.91
N TYR A 96 32.38 -2.12 -10.93
CA TYR A 96 31.05 -2.67 -10.66
C TYR A 96 30.58 -3.60 -11.79
N GLY A 97 30.89 -3.25 -13.03
CA GLY A 97 30.49 -3.97 -14.23
C GLY A 97 31.37 -3.64 -15.43
N VAL A 98 31.34 -4.51 -16.43
CA VAL A 98 32.03 -4.33 -17.71
C VAL A 98 30.98 -4.37 -18.80
N LEU A 99 30.79 -3.24 -19.48
CA LEU A 99 29.91 -3.10 -20.62
C LEU A 99 30.69 -3.41 -21.89
N TYR A 100 30.28 -4.45 -22.60
CA TYR A 100 30.83 -4.84 -23.89
C TYR A 100 29.88 -4.42 -25.01
N ILE A 101 30.38 -3.59 -25.92
CA ILE A 101 29.67 -3.07 -27.09
C ILE A 101 30.30 -3.68 -28.34
N SER A 102 29.50 -4.45 -29.08
CA SER A 102 29.90 -5.05 -30.35
C SER A 102 29.83 -4.01 -31.49
N PRO A 103 30.70 -4.10 -32.51
CA PRO A 103 30.63 -3.22 -33.68
C PRO A 103 29.35 -3.43 -34.50
N ASP A 104 28.71 -4.58 -34.35
CA ASP A 104 27.45 -4.91 -35.00
C ASP A 104 26.22 -4.26 -34.34
N LEU A 105 26.39 -3.53 -33.22
CA LEU A 105 25.27 -2.96 -32.45
C LEU A 105 24.35 -2.04 -33.28
N VAL A 106 24.91 -1.34 -34.27
CA VAL A 106 24.13 -0.47 -35.17
C VAL A 106 23.14 -1.29 -36.03
N ALA A 107 23.51 -2.50 -36.44
CA ALA A 107 22.71 -3.40 -37.26
C ALA A 107 21.90 -4.41 -36.42
N ASN A 108 22.40 -4.79 -35.25
CA ASN A 108 21.82 -5.76 -34.34
C ASN A 108 21.70 -5.19 -32.90
N PRO A 109 20.49 -4.76 -32.49
CA PRO A 109 20.26 -4.16 -31.16
C PRO A 109 20.64 -5.05 -29.97
N ASP A 110 20.72 -6.37 -30.15
CA ASP A 110 21.06 -7.31 -29.08
C ASP A 110 22.57 -7.50 -28.89
N ALA A 111 23.41 -6.81 -29.67
CA ALA A 111 24.86 -6.98 -29.67
C ALA A 111 25.57 -6.19 -28.54
N ILE A 112 24.98 -6.20 -27.34
CA ILE A 112 25.49 -5.53 -26.14
C ILE A 112 25.40 -6.46 -24.92
N GLN A 113 26.42 -6.46 -24.07
CA GLN A 113 26.45 -7.29 -22.86
C GLN A 113 27.04 -6.53 -21.67
N LEU A 114 26.31 -6.48 -20.56
CA LEU A 114 26.84 -5.99 -19.28
C LEU A 114 27.19 -7.17 -18.37
N LEU A 115 28.47 -7.32 -18.08
CA LEU A 115 28.99 -8.32 -17.15
C LEU A 115 29.15 -7.68 -15.78
N SER A 116 28.36 -8.10 -14.79
CA SER A 116 28.47 -7.61 -13.41
C SER A 116 28.38 -8.76 -12.40
N ARG A 117 28.98 -8.55 -11.22
CA ARG A 117 28.87 -9.48 -10.08
C ARG A 117 27.61 -9.30 -9.27
N LYS A 118 27.03 -8.10 -9.28
CA LYS A 118 25.81 -7.75 -8.58
C LYS A 118 24.71 -7.55 -9.63
N GLN A 119 23.45 -7.75 -9.25
CA GLN A 119 22.31 -7.42 -10.11
C GLN A 119 22.33 -5.90 -10.39
N PRO A 120 22.46 -5.44 -11.64
CA PRO A 120 22.40 -4.01 -11.97
C PRO A 120 21.02 -3.43 -11.65
N PRO A 121 20.92 -2.20 -11.13
CA PRO A 121 19.63 -1.52 -11.01
C PRO A 121 19.00 -1.32 -12.38
N ILE A 122 17.67 -1.40 -12.46
CA ILE A 122 16.93 -1.20 -13.72
C ILE A 122 17.23 0.17 -14.32
N GLY A 123 17.25 1.23 -13.51
CA GLY A 123 17.55 2.59 -13.99
C GLY A 123 18.93 2.77 -14.61
N LEU A 124 19.94 1.96 -14.20
CA LEU A 124 21.26 1.98 -14.84
C LEU A 124 21.19 1.35 -16.24
N LEU A 125 20.45 0.25 -16.38
CA LEU A 125 20.24 -0.41 -17.68
C LEU A 125 19.47 0.53 -18.62
N ASP A 126 18.40 1.17 -18.13
CA ASP A 126 17.60 2.12 -18.91
C ASP A 126 18.44 3.33 -19.38
N HIS A 127 19.35 3.84 -18.52
CA HIS A 127 20.25 4.94 -18.88
C HIS A 127 21.28 4.54 -19.96
N ILE A 128 21.90 3.37 -19.82
CA ILE A 128 22.85 2.83 -20.81
C ILE A 128 22.13 2.61 -22.15
N SER A 129 21.01 1.89 -22.13
CA SER A 129 20.22 1.59 -23.32
C SER A 129 19.75 2.87 -24.00
N GLY A 130 19.13 3.80 -23.26
CA GLY A 130 18.64 5.06 -23.83
C GLY A 130 19.75 5.96 -24.39
N SER A 131 20.96 5.92 -23.82
CA SER A 131 22.12 6.66 -24.36
C SER A 131 22.62 6.03 -25.66
N LEU A 132 22.73 4.71 -25.72
CA LEU A 132 23.16 3.99 -26.92
C LEU A 132 22.09 4.03 -28.03
N GLU A 133 20.81 3.95 -27.68
CA GLU A 133 19.71 4.11 -28.63
C GLU A 133 19.76 5.46 -29.34
N LYS A 134 19.95 6.55 -28.59
CA LYS A 134 20.10 7.90 -29.16
C LYS A 134 21.31 8.00 -30.08
N GLU A 135 22.42 7.36 -29.73
CA GLU A 135 23.59 7.34 -30.59
C GLU A 135 23.38 6.50 -31.84
N ILE A 136 22.78 5.31 -31.73
CA ILE A 136 22.43 4.47 -32.89
C ILE A 136 21.49 5.23 -33.82
N GLU A 137 20.50 5.94 -33.27
CA GLU A 137 19.61 6.82 -34.03
C GLU A 137 20.41 7.91 -34.76
N ARG A 138 21.32 8.59 -34.06
CA ARG A 138 22.22 9.58 -34.66
C ARG A 138 23.06 8.98 -35.81
N GLN A 139 23.68 7.83 -35.61
CA GLN A 139 24.48 7.13 -36.62
C GLN A 139 23.66 6.74 -37.85
N LYS A 140 22.41 6.28 -37.65
CA LYS A 140 21.49 5.97 -38.74
C LYS A 140 21.08 7.24 -39.50
N LEU A 141 20.86 8.36 -38.81
CA LEU A 141 20.50 9.63 -39.44
C LEU A 141 21.67 10.28 -40.20
N LEU A 142 22.90 10.15 -39.70
CA LEU A 142 24.10 10.60 -40.40
C LEU A 142 24.25 9.94 -41.77
N ALA A 143 23.82 8.69 -41.93
CA ALA A 143 23.84 7.98 -43.21
C ALA A 143 22.96 8.63 -44.30
N TYR A 144 22.03 9.50 -43.93
CA TYR A 144 21.14 10.22 -44.86
C TYR A 144 21.69 11.59 -45.31
N ASN A 145 22.89 12.00 -44.88
CA ASN A 145 23.53 13.27 -45.25
C ASN A 145 22.62 14.50 -45.04
N ILE A 146 21.98 14.59 -43.88
CA ILE A 146 21.12 15.71 -43.50
C ILE A 146 21.99 16.89 -43.05
N GLU A 147 21.80 18.07 -43.63
CA GLU A 147 22.46 19.31 -43.18
C GLU A 147 21.95 19.73 -41.79
N ASP A 148 22.85 20.24 -40.93
CA ASP A 148 22.55 20.77 -39.59
C ASP A 148 21.86 19.78 -38.62
N LEU A 149 22.13 18.48 -38.75
CA LEU A 149 21.52 17.41 -37.95
C LEU A 149 21.58 17.63 -36.43
N ASP A 150 22.69 18.11 -35.88
CA ASP A 150 22.86 18.32 -34.43
C ASP A 150 21.92 19.40 -33.87
N GLU A 151 21.67 20.47 -34.64
CA GLU A 151 20.75 21.54 -34.26
C GLU A 151 19.30 21.07 -34.34
N ILE A 152 18.98 20.28 -35.38
CA ILE A 152 17.67 19.63 -35.55
C ILE A 152 17.37 18.70 -34.36
N LEU A 153 18.31 17.83 -33.99
CA LEU A 153 18.13 16.87 -32.88
C LEU A 153 17.92 17.58 -31.53
N ARG A 154 18.55 18.74 -31.31
CA ARG A 154 18.31 19.56 -30.11
C ARG A 154 16.95 20.25 -30.16
N ALA A 155 16.55 20.77 -31.32
CA ALA A 155 15.30 21.49 -31.49
C ALA A 155 14.06 20.58 -31.33
N ILE A 156 14.17 19.29 -31.66
CA ILE A 156 13.06 18.33 -31.54
C ILE A 156 12.90 17.72 -30.15
N ASN A 157 13.86 17.90 -29.23
CA ASN A 157 13.80 17.31 -27.90
C ASN A 157 12.87 18.13 -26.99
N SER A 158 11.59 17.79 -27.01
CA SER A 158 10.55 18.45 -26.20
C SER A 158 10.00 17.52 -25.12
N SER A 159 10.02 17.94 -23.85
CA SER A 159 9.36 17.23 -22.76
C SER A 159 7.92 17.71 -22.60
N VAL A 160 6.95 16.79 -22.68
CA VAL A 160 5.52 17.11 -22.47
C VAL A 160 5.09 16.53 -21.12
N ARG A 161 4.53 17.37 -20.23
CA ARG A 161 3.95 16.94 -18.96
C ARG A 161 2.43 16.99 -19.04
N ILE A 162 1.78 15.84 -18.82
CA ILE A 162 0.32 15.75 -18.80
C ILE A 162 -0.18 16.22 -17.42
N GLN A 163 -1.08 17.20 -17.42
CA GLN A 163 -1.83 17.61 -16.23
C GLN A 163 -3.21 16.97 -16.29
N THR A 164 -3.62 16.30 -15.21
CA THR A 164 -4.90 15.59 -15.13
C THR A 164 -5.93 16.46 -14.41
N ILE A 165 -6.94 16.90 -15.15
CA ILE A 165 -8.07 17.67 -14.62
C ILE A 165 -9.32 16.78 -14.73
N LYS A 166 -9.95 16.48 -13.60
CA LYS A 166 -11.23 15.76 -13.57
C LYS A 166 -12.36 16.76 -13.66
N ILE A 167 -13.33 16.52 -14.54
CA ILE A 167 -14.53 17.34 -14.66
C ILE A 167 -15.68 16.58 -14.00
N ASP A 168 -16.37 17.19 -13.05
CA ASP A 168 -17.56 16.59 -12.44
C ASP A 168 -18.81 16.72 -13.34
N GLU A 169 -19.91 16.04 -13.00
CA GLU A 169 -21.17 16.09 -13.76
C GLU A 169 -21.76 17.51 -13.88
N THR A 170 -21.30 18.46 -13.05
CA THR A 170 -21.71 19.87 -13.08
C THR A 170 -20.81 20.76 -13.93
N GLY A 171 -19.75 20.19 -14.53
CA GLY A 171 -18.76 20.91 -15.32
C GLY A 171 -17.66 21.58 -14.49
N SER A 172 -17.60 21.34 -13.18
CA SER A 172 -16.56 21.90 -12.32
C SER A 172 -15.27 21.08 -12.47
N ALA A 173 -14.20 21.76 -12.87
CA ALA A 173 -12.87 21.19 -12.96
C ALA A 173 -12.25 21.07 -11.55
N ARG A 174 -11.84 19.86 -11.18
CA ARG A 174 -11.03 19.60 -9.99
C ARG A 174 -9.70 19.01 -10.43
N GLU A 175 -8.60 19.63 -9.98
CA GLU A 175 -7.30 19.00 -10.06
C GLU A 175 -7.31 17.74 -9.19
N THR A 176 -7.10 16.58 -9.81
CA THR A 176 -7.00 15.32 -9.08
C THR A 176 -5.53 14.95 -9.00
N SER A 177 -4.99 14.95 -7.79
CA SER A 177 -3.69 14.34 -7.51
C SER A 177 -3.88 12.82 -7.43
N THR A 178 -3.78 12.15 -8.58
CA THR A 178 -3.89 10.67 -8.70
C THR A 178 -3.02 9.96 -7.66
N ASP A 179 -1.82 10.48 -7.42
CA ASP A 179 -0.85 9.93 -6.45
C ASP A 179 -1.42 9.83 -5.03
N ILE A 180 -2.20 10.83 -4.60
CA ILE A 180 -2.80 10.85 -3.26
C ILE A 180 -3.96 9.87 -3.18
N ALA A 181 -4.80 9.80 -4.22
CA ALA A 181 -5.88 8.82 -4.28
C ALA A 181 -5.32 7.39 -4.21
N MET A 182 -4.22 7.13 -4.92
CA MET A 182 -3.50 5.86 -4.87
C MET A 182 -2.91 5.58 -3.48
N ALA A 183 -2.26 6.55 -2.85
CA ALA A 183 -1.73 6.38 -1.49
C ALA A 183 -2.84 6.09 -0.47
N LEU A 184 -3.96 6.82 -0.53
CA LEU A 184 -5.13 6.60 0.32
C LEU A 184 -5.77 5.23 0.08
N ALA A 185 -5.87 4.82 -1.18
CA ALA A 185 -6.40 3.51 -1.55
C ALA A 185 -5.54 2.37 -0.99
N TYR A 186 -4.21 2.48 -1.13
CA TYR A 186 -3.26 1.50 -0.61
C TYR A 186 -3.31 1.44 0.90
N ILE A 187 -3.14 2.58 1.58
CA ILE A 187 -3.11 2.65 3.05
C ILE A 187 -4.46 2.20 3.62
N GLY A 188 -5.57 2.69 3.06
CA GLY A 188 -6.91 2.35 3.51
C GLY A 188 -7.23 0.87 3.34
N GLY A 189 -6.98 0.31 2.15
CA GLY A 189 -7.21 -1.12 1.86
C GLY A 189 -6.31 -2.03 2.70
N PHE A 190 -5.02 -1.73 2.79
CA PHE A 190 -4.07 -2.51 3.60
C PHE A 190 -4.39 -2.43 5.10
N MET A 191 -4.73 -1.25 5.59
CA MET A 191 -5.14 -1.04 6.98
C MET A 191 -6.41 -1.82 7.29
N MET A 192 -7.41 -1.81 6.40
CA MET A 192 -8.62 -2.62 6.54
C MET A 192 -8.33 -4.12 6.59
N TYR A 193 -7.46 -4.60 5.69
CA TYR A 193 -6.97 -5.99 5.70
C TYR A 193 -6.37 -6.35 7.06
N MET A 194 -5.44 -5.53 7.55
CA MET A 194 -4.75 -5.75 8.82
C MET A 194 -5.74 -5.76 10.00
N LEU A 195 -6.66 -4.81 10.07
CA LEU A 195 -7.61 -4.67 11.17
C LEU A 195 -8.60 -5.84 11.22
N VAL A 196 -9.20 -6.18 10.07
CA VAL A 196 -10.17 -7.28 9.96
C VAL A 196 -9.53 -8.61 10.35
N PHE A 197 -8.34 -8.89 9.82
CA PHE A 197 -7.62 -10.12 10.11
C PHE A 197 -7.18 -10.18 11.58
N MET A 198 -6.54 -9.11 12.08
CA MET A 198 -5.99 -9.05 13.43
C MET A 198 -7.07 -9.19 14.50
N PHE A 199 -8.17 -8.41 14.41
CA PHE A 199 -9.23 -8.49 15.40
C PHE A 199 -10.06 -9.76 15.28
N GLY A 200 -10.23 -10.29 14.06
CA GLY A 200 -10.84 -11.60 13.85
C GLY A 200 -10.06 -12.71 14.56
N ALA A 201 -8.74 -12.79 14.32
CA ALA A 201 -7.85 -13.73 14.98
C ALA A 201 -7.86 -13.56 16.52
N MET A 202 -7.98 -12.32 17.02
CA MET A 202 -8.05 -12.04 18.44
C MET A 202 -9.34 -12.56 19.10
N VAL A 203 -10.46 -12.59 18.36
CA VAL A 203 -11.70 -13.23 18.83
C VAL A 203 -11.54 -14.74 18.85
N MET A 204 -11.01 -15.34 17.78
CA MET A 204 -10.76 -16.78 17.68
C MET A 204 -9.92 -17.29 18.86
N ARG A 205 -8.75 -16.69 19.09
CA ARG A 205 -7.86 -17.07 20.21
C ARG A 205 -8.55 -16.96 21.55
N GLY A 206 -9.28 -15.86 21.78
CA GLY A 206 -10.04 -15.70 23.02
C GLY A 206 -11.13 -16.75 23.23
N VAL A 207 -11.71 -17.32 22.17
CA VAL A 207 -12.68 -18.44 22.26
C VAL A 207 -11.95 -19.74 22.60
N ILE A 208 -10.81 -19.99 21.97
CA ILE A 208 -9.98 -21.17 22.24
C ILE A 208 -9.47 -21.16 23.68
N GLU A 209 -8.98 -20.02 24.18
CA GLU A 209 -8.53 -19.87 25.57
C GLU A 209 -9.63 -20.18 26.58
N GLU A 210 -10.86 -19.70 26.34
CA GLU A 210 -11.99 -19.98 27.24
C GLU A 210 -12.42 -21.45 27.21
N LYS A 211 -12.38 -22.07 26.03
CA LYS A 211 -12.70 -23.49 25.85
C LYS A 211 -11.67 -24.36 26.57
N THR A 212 -10.39 -24.13 26.30
CA THR A 212 -9.26 -24.90 26.84
C THR A 212 -9.07 -24.72 28.35
N SER A 213 -9.29 -23.50 28.87
CA SER A 213 -9.08 -23.19 30.29
C SER A 213 -10.20 -23.70 31.21
N ARG A 214 -11.17 -24.48 30.71
CA ARG A 214 -12.40 -24.94 31.42
C ARG A 214 -13.22 -23.81 32.06
N ILE A 215 -12.92 -22.56 31.71
CA ILE A 215 -13.66 -21.37 32.16
C ILE A 215 -15.10 -21.45 31.63
N VAL A 216 -15.30 -22.07 30.47
CA VAL A 216 -16.62 -22.15 29.84
C VAL A 216 -17.65 -22.95 30.65
N GLU A 217 -17.24 -24.01 31.37
CA GLU A 217 -18.15 -24.81 32.21
C GLU A 217 -18.77 -23.97 33.32
N VAL A 218 -17.96 -23.09 33.93
CA VAL A 218 -18.40 -22.16 34.97
C VAL A 218 -19.24 -21.02 34.37
N ILE A 219 -18.82 -20.43 33.24
CA ILE A 219 -19.54 -19.28 32.66
C ILE A 219 -20.87 -19.68 32.03
N VAL A 220 -20.96 -20.84 31.37
CA VAL A 220 -22.19 -21.32 30.71
C VAL A 220 -23.29 -21.65 31.73
N SER A 221 -22.93 -21.97 32.98
CA SER A 221 -23.91 -22.12 34.08
C SER A 221 -24.67 -20.81 34.38
N SER A 222 -24.05 -19.67 34.06
CA SER A 222 -24.54 -18.34 34.44
C SER A 222 -25.04 -17.52 33.24
N VAL A 223 -24.56 -17.79 32.02
CA VAL A 223 -24.88 -17.01 30.81
C VAL A 223 -25.02 -17.93 29.60
N LYS A 224 -25.96 -17.63 28.69
CA LYS A 224 -26.11 -18.39 27.44
C LYS A 224 -24.86 -18.25 26.55
N PRO A 225 -24.37 -19.31 25.89
CA PRO A 225 -23.18 -19.25 25.01
C PRO A 225 -23.23 -18.15 23.95
N VAL A 226 -24.40 -17.91 23.36
CA VAL A 226 -24.60 -16.85 22.34
C VAL A 226 -24.39 -15.45 22.91
N GLN A 227 -24.82 -15.19 24.16
CA GLN A 227 -24.60 -13.90 24.82
C GLN A 227 -23.12 -13.67 25.13
N LEU A 228 -22.40 -14.75 25.45
CA LEU A 228 -20.96 -14.71 25.67
C LEU A 228 -20.23 -14.38 24.37
N MET A 229 -20.55 -15.07 23.28
CA MET A 229 -19.97 -14.81 21.95
C MET A 229 -20.23 -13.36 21.50
N LEU A 230 -21.49 -12.89 21.56
CA LEU A 230 -21.86 -11.53 21.17
C LEU A 230 -21.15 -10.49 22.05
N GLY A 231 -21.09 -10.73 23.37
CA GLY A 231 -20.38 -9.84 24.28
C GLY A 231 -18.89 -9.72 23.95
N LYS A 232 -18.26 -10.82 23.53
CA LYS A 232 -16.86 -10.83 23.08
C LYS A 232 -16.66 -10.09 21.77
N ILE A 233 -17.45 -10.40 20.76
CA ILE A 233 -17.36 -9.74 19.45
C ILE A 233 -17.55 -8.22 19.62
N ILE A 234 -18.59 -7.79 20.33
CA ILE A 234 -18.83 -6.35 20.54
C ILE A 234 -17.73 -5.71 21.41
N GLY A 235 -17.28 -6.39 22.47
CA GLY A 235 -16.22 -5.89 23.33
C GLY A 235 -14.92 -5.64 22.58
N VAL A 236 -14.53 -6.55 21.68
CA VAL A 236 -13.33 -6.41 20.83
C VAL A 236 -13.54 -5.37 19.73
N ALA A 237 -14.74 -5.24 19.17
CA ALA A 237 -15.08 -4.16 18.24
C ALA A 237 -14.79 -2.78 18.87
N LEU A 238 -15.22 -2.59 20.12
CA LEU A 238 -15.03 -1.33 20.85
C LEU A 238 -13.55 -1.03 21.12
N VAL A 239 -12.72 -2.05 21.33
CA VAL A 239 -11.26 -1.90 21.45
C VAL A 239 -10.70 -1.33 20.13
N GLY A 240 -11.07 -1.92 19.00
CA GLY A 240 -10.64 -1.45 17.68
C GLY A 240 -11.13 -0.05 17.35
N LEU A 241 -12.38 0.28 17.69
CA LEU A 241 -12.91 1.65 17.56
C LEU A 241 -12.13 2.65 18.43
N THR A 242 -11.75 2.27 19.65
CA THR A 242 -10.94 3.13 20.53
C THR A 242 -9.56 3.36 19.90
N GLN A 243 -8.94 2.31 19.36
CA GLN A 243 -7.65 2.40 18.67
C GLN A 243 -7.73 3.32 17.44
N PHE A 244 -8.77 3.18 16.63
CA PHE A 244 -8.99 4.04 15.46
C PHE A 244 -9.25 5.51 15.87
N ALA A 245 -10.07 5.75 16.89
CA ALA A 245 -10.31 7.10 17.41
C ALA A 245 -9.01 7.76 17.90
N LEU A 246 -8.14 7.00 18.57
CA LEU A 246 -6.81 7.49 18.96
C LEU A 246 -5.96 7.85 17.74
N TRP A 247 -5.99 7.06 16.67
CA TRP A 247 -5.28 7.41 15.43
C TRP A 247 -5.80 8.68 14.78
N VAL A 248 -7.11 8.86 14.69
CA VAL A 248 -7.70 10.11 14.14
C VAL A 248 -7.25 11.32 14.96
N VAL A 249 -7.31 11.23 16.30
CA VAL A 249 -6.87 12.32 17.19
C VAL A 249 -5.38 12.60 17.04
N LEU A 250 -4.54 11.56 16.94
CA LEU A 250 -3.10 11.71 16.72
C LEU A 250 -2.78 12.38 15.38
N THR A 251 -3.42 11.94 14.31
CA THR A 251 -3.21 12.52 12.97
C THR A 251 -3.65 13.97 12.94
N LEU A 252 -4.80 14.31 13.53
CA LEU A 252 -5.25 15.70 13.64
C LEU A 252 -4.28 16.55 14.45
N ALA A 253 -3.81 16.05 15.59
CA ALA A 253 -2.81 16.74 16.42
C ALA A 253 -1.50 16.97 15.65
N LEU A 254 -1.02 15.95 14.92
CA LEU A 254 0.18 16.04 14.09
C LEU A 254 0.02 17.09 12.99
N VAL A 255 -1.10 17.08 12.27
CA VAL A 255 -1.39 18.08 11.21
C VAL A 255 -1.41 19.49 11.79
N LEU A 256 -2.01 19.70 12.97
CA LEU A 256 -2.02 21.00 13.64
C LEU A 256 -0.61 21.45 14.05
N ILE A 257 0.22 20.54 14.57
CA ILE A 257 1.61 20.82 14.95
C ILE A 257 2.44 21.18 13.71
N VAL A 258 2.33 20.40 12.63
CA VAL A 258 3.03 20.67 11.37
C VAL A 258 2.58 22.01 10.80
N LYS A 259 1.26 22.28 10.78
CA LYS A 259 0.73 23.57 10.32
C LYS A 259 1.26 24.75 11.13
N ALA A 260 1.37 24.62 12.45
CA ALA A 260 1.81 25.73 13.30
C ALA A 260 3.34 25.99 13.26
N ASN A 261 4.15 24.96 12.99
CA ASN A 261 5.62 25.05 13.11
C ASN A 261 6.37 24.98 11.78
N VAL A 262 5.74 24.45 10.72
CA VAL A 262 6.40 24.17 9.43
C VAL A 262 5.83 25.04 8.29
N LEU A 263 4.58 25.49 8.39
CA LEU A 263 3.93 26.33 7.38
C LEU A 263 3.91 27.81 7.82
N PRO A 264 4.64 28.73 7.14
CA PRO A 264 4.56 30.17 7.41
C PRO A 264 3.14 30.72 7.24
N GLU A 265 2.79 31.74 8.04
CA GLU A 265 1.54 32.49 7.91
C GLU A 265 1.41 33.07 6.47
N GLY A 266 0.35 32.70 5.74
CA GLY A 266 0.11 33.10 4.34
C GLY A 266 0.21 31.97 3.30
N THR A 267 0.87 30.86 3.64
CA THR A 267 0.97 29.68 2.75
C THR A 267 -0.39 29.10 2.35
N MET A 268 -1.39 29.12 3.24
CA MET A 268 -2.72 28.58 2.96
C MET A 268 -3.48 29.38 1.89
N GLU A 269 -3.28 30.70 1.81
CA GLU A 269 -3.89 31.57 0.80
C GLU A 269 -3.22 31.36 -0.57
N GLN A 270 -1.90 31.21 -0.60
CA GLN A 270 -1.17 30.82 -1.81
C GLN A 270 -1.53 29.39 -2.28
N LEU A 271 -1.74 28.45 -1.34
CA LEU A 271 -2.14 27.07 -1.66
C LEU A 271 -3.56 26.97 -2.23
N GLN A 272 -4.44 27.93 -1.93
CA GLN A 272 -5.79 28.02 -2.51
C GLN A 272 -5.81 28.70 -3.88
N GLN A 273 -4.81 29.53 -4.20
CA GLN A 273 -4.65 30.21 -5.50
C GLN A 273 -3.74 29.46 -6.49
N LEU A 274 -3.16 28.32 -6.06
CA LEU A 274 -2.28 27.47 -6.84
C LEU A 274 -2.77 27.04 -8.25
N PRO A 275 -4.07 26.81 -8.52
CA PRO A 275 -4.50 26.40 -9.86
C PRO A 275 -4.17 27.45 -10.95
N GLN A 276 -3.97 28.72 -10.58
CA GLN A 276 -3.67 29.81 -11.52
C GLN A 276 -2.19 30.18 -11.60
N SER A 277 -1.38 29.87 -10.57
CA SER A 277 0.03 30.30 -10.51
C SER A 277 1.00 29.36 -11.26
N PHE A 278 0.55 28.23 -11.79
CA PHE A 278 1.41 27.31 -12.57
C PHE A 278 1.86 27.88 -13.92
N ALA A 279 1.18 28.90 -14.46
CA ALA A 279 1.62 29.59 -15.67
C ALA A 279 2.74 30.61 -15.41
N GLU A 280 2.89 31.09 -14.18
CA GLU A 280 3.84 32.15 -13.81
C GLU A 280 5.06 31.62 -13.03
N ALA A 281 4.94 30.46 -12.39
CA ALA A 281 6.02 29.87 -11.58
C ALA A 281 7.24 29.40 -12.39
N ASP A 282 7.09 29.11 -13.69
CA ASP A 282 8.21 28.70 -14.55
C ASP A 282 9.18 29.85 -14.90
N GLN A 283 8.76 31.12 -14.73
CA GLN A 283 9.65 32.27 -14.95
C GLN A 283 10.52 32.62 -13.73
N ALA A 284 10.18 32.13 -12.53
CA ALA A 284 10.87 32.50 -11.29
C ALA A 284 12.05 31.58 -10.93
N MET A 285 12.18 30.40 -11.56
CA MET A 285 13.29 29.47 -11.31
C MET A 285 14.66 29.93 -11.87
N ALA A 286 14.72 31.08 -12.56
CA ALA A 286 15.97 31.65 -13.07
C ALA A 286 16.72 32.56 -12.08
N ALA A 287 16.17 32.86 -10.90
CA ALA A 287 16.79 33.75 -9.93
C ALA A 287 17.19 33.00 -8.65
N GLY A 288 18.43 32.50 -8.66
CA GLY A 288 19.03 31.83 -7.52
C GLY A 288 18.97 32.66 -6.24
N SER A 289 18.41 32.08 -5.18
CA SER A 289 18.65 32.52 -3.82
C SER A 289 18.74 31.30 -2.91
N GLU A 290 19.92 31.11 -2.33
CA GLU A 290 20.21 30.11 -1.32
C GLU A 290 19.58 30.55 0.00
N THR A 291 18.69 29.73 0.56
CA THR A 291 18.43 29.75 2.00
C THR A 291 18.16 28.33 2.49
N THR A 292 18.81 28.01 3.59
CA THR A 292 18.93 26.71 4.26
C THR A 292 17.59 26.22 4.81
N THR A 293 16.81 25.50 4.02
CA THR A 293 15.59 24.76 4.39
C THR A 293 15.26 23.83 3.23
N MET A 294 14.60 22.68 3.49
CA MET A 294 14.16 21.65 2.50
C MET A 294 14.21 22.14 1.04
N THR A 295 14.94 21.43 0.17
CA THR A 295 15.20 21.89 -1.21
C THR A 295 13.90 22.39 -1.84
N ALA A 296 13.93 23.51 -2.58
CA ALA A 296 12.72 24.16 -3.09
C ALA A 296 11.79 23.17 -3.82
N GLU A 297 12.34 22.16 -4.49
CA GLU A 297 11.61 21.05 -5.09
C GLU A 297 10.85 20.17 -4.07
N GLU A 298 11.48 19.79 -2.95
CA GLU A 298 10.86 19.02 -1.86
C GLU A 298 9.73 19.80 -1.18
N PHE A 299 9.92 21.11 -0.95
CA PHE A 299 8.88 21.96 -0.39
C PHE A 299 7.68 22.08 -1.34
N THR A 300 7.94 22.23 -2.65
CA THR A 300 6.88 22.30 -3.67
C THR A 300 6.13 20.97 -3.80
N MET A 301 6.82 19.83 -3.69
CA MET A 301 6.20 18.50 -3.68
C MET A 301 5.33 18.28 -2.42
N PHE A 302 5.84 18.65 -1.24
CA PHE A 302 5.10 18.58 0.01
C PHE A 302 3.82 19.43 -0.05
N GLN A 303 3.92 20.65 -0.57
CA GLN A 303 2.78 21.55 -0.78
C GLN A 303 1.73 20.94 -1.72
N LYS A 304 2.15 20.33 -2.85
CA LYS A 304 1.23 19.65 -3.78
C LYS A 304 0.52 18.47 -3.13
N ILE A 305 1.23 17.64 -2.37
CA ILE A 305 0.64 16.50 -1.65
C ILE A 305 -0.32 17.00 -0.56
N PHE A 306 0.04 18.04 0.19
CA PHE A 306 -0.80 18.57 1.24
C PHE A 306 -2.09 19.19 0.69
N ALA A 307 -1.99 20.01 -0.37
CA ALA A 307 -3.15 20.61 -1.02
C ALA A 307 -4.09 19.57 -1.63
N GLY A 308 -3.56 18.57 -2.35
CA GLY A 308 -4.35 17.49 -2.91
C GLY A 308 -5.03 16.64 -1.82
N ALA A 309 -4.35 16.42 -0.68
CA ALA A 309 -4.93 15.69 0.44
C ALA A 309 -6.12 16.45 1.03
N LEU A 310 -6.08 17.77 1.16
CA LEU A 310 -7.19 18.56 1.68
C LEU A 310 -8.43 18.54 0.77
N ASN A 311 -8.24 18.37 -0.54
CA ASN A 311 -9.34 18.31 -1.52
C ASN A 311 -10.07 16.95 -1.54
N MET A 312 -9.58 15.94 -0.82
CA MET A 312 -10.21 14.62 -0.77
C MET A 312 -11.52 14.65 0.04
N PRO A 313 -12.51 13.81 -0.31
CA PRO A 313 -13.78 13.73 0.40
C PRO A 313 -13.64 12.98 1.75
N TRP A 314 -12.90 13.56 2.70
CA TRP A 314 -12.58 12.97 4.00
C TRP A 314 -13.81 12.50 4.77
N GLY A 315 -14.92 13.25 4.69
CA GLY A 315 -16.18 12.86 5.33
C GLY A 315 -16.67 11.50 4.85
N LEU A 316 -16.67 11.27 3.53
CA LEU A 316 -17.06 9.99 2.93
C LEU A 316 -16.04 8.88 3.23
N ILE A 317 -14.75 9.18 3.15
CA ILE A 317 -13.67 8.23 3.43
C ILE A 317 -13.76 7.75 4.88
N ILE A 318 -13.84 8.66 5.86
CA ILE A 318 -13.90 8.31 7.28
C ILE A 318 -15.20 7.57 7.61
N PHE A 319 -16.35 8.06 7.12
CA PHE A 319 -17.63 7.39 7.33
C PHE A 319 -17.62 5.96 6.80
N SER A 320 -17.18 5.79 5.56
CA SER A 320 -17.10 4.48 4.91
C SER A 320 -16.08 3.60 5.61
N PHE A 321 -14.92 4.14 6.01
CA PHE A 321 -13.93 3.41 6.77
C PHE A 321 -14.51 2.85 8.07
N VAL A 322 -15.19 3.68 8.88
CA VAL A 322 -15.81 3.24 10.13
C VAL A 322 -16.91 2.21 9.86
N PHE A 323 -17.75 2.44 8.85
CA PHE A 323 -18.81 1.51 8.49
C PHE A 323 -18.25 0.14 8.07
N TYR A 324 -17.33 0.12 7.09
CA TYR A 324 -16.73 -1.11 6.57
C TYR A 324 -15.81 -1.79 7.59
N PHE A 325 -15.15 -1.01 8.45
CA PHE A 325 -14.44 -1.54 9.61
C PHE A 325 -15.38 -2.30 10.53
N LEU A 326 -16.48 -1.68 10.98
CA LEU A 326 -17.43 -2.33 11.89
C LEU A 326 -18.09 -3.54 11.27
N THR A 327 -18.59 -3.40 10.04
CA THR A 327 -19.31 -4.45 9.33
C THR A 327 -18.38 -5.60 8.94
N GLY A 328 -17.22 -5.29 8.35
CA GLY A 328 -16.18 -6.26 8.04
C GLY A 328 -15.67 -6.97 9.30
N TYR A 329 -15.40 -6.22 10.37
CA TYR A 329 -15.04 -6.79 11.67
C TYR A 329 -16.10 -7.77 12.16
N LEU A 330 -17.38 -7.38 12.22
CA LEU A 330 -18.45 -8.25 12.73
C LEU A 330 -18.59 -9.53 11.90
N LEU A 331 -18.51 -9.41 10.58
CA LEU A 331 -18.56 -10.55 9.65
C LEU A 331 -17.41 -11.52 9.96
N TYR A 332 -16.17 -11.04 9.94
CA TYR A 332 -15.00 -11.88 10.10
C TYR A 332 -14.85 -12.38 11.54
N ALA A 333 -15.09 -11.56 12.55
CA ALA A 333 -15.09 -11.97 13.95
C ALA A 333 -16.10 -13.10 14.22
N SER A 334 -17.25 -13.10 13.55
CA SER A 334 -18.23 -14.19 13.65
C SER A 334 -17.69 -15.49 13.05
N LEU A 335 -17.07 -15.43 11.88
CA LEU A 335 -16.43 -16.59 11.24
C LEU A 335 -15.27 -17.14 12.09
N PHE A 336 -14.41 -16.25 12.60
CA PHE A 336 -13.30 -16.59 13.47
C PHE A 336 -13.76 -17.14 14.83
N ALA A 337 -14.84 -16.61 15.41
CA ALA A 337 -15.46 -17.16 16.62
C ALA A 337 -16.01 -18.57 16.38
N ALA A 338 -16.64 -18.81 15.22
CA ALA A 338 -17.12 -20.13 14.83
C ALA A 338 -15.97 -21.14 14.76
N ILE A 339 -14.86 -20.78 14.10
CA ILE A 339 -13.63 -21.60 14.03
C ILE A 339 -13.07 -21.86 15.42
N GLY A 340 -12.91 -20.81 16.23
CA GLY A 340 -12.35 -20.94 17.58
C GLY A 340 -13.19 -21.81 18.50
N SER A 341 -14.51 -21.89 18.29
CA SER A 341 -15.38 -22.80 19.04
C SER A 341 -15.28 -24.26 18.56
N ALA A 342 -14.94 -24.48 17.28
CA ALA A 342 -14.83 -25.81 16.71
C ALA A 342 -13.54 -26.52 17.12
N VAL A 343 -12.44 -25.79 17.29
CA VAL A 343 -11.12 -26.37 17.58
C VAL A 343 -10.81 -26.46 19.08
N ASP A 344 -9.93 -27.39 19.46
CA ASP A 344 -9.49 -27.57 20.85
C ASP A 344 -8.10 -26.97 21.13
N ASN A 345 -7.33 -26.60 20.11
CA ASN A 345 -6.00 -25.98 20.26
C ASN A 345 -5.68 -25.04 19.09
N GLU A 346 -4.67 -24.17 19.26
CA GLU A 346 -4.28 -23.21 18.22
C GLU A 346 -3.71 -23.90 16.96
N THR A 347 -3.05 -25.05 17.08
CA THR A 347 -2.45 -25.75 15.93
C THR A 347 -3.48 -26.28 14.94
N GLU A 348 -4.65 -26.71 15.41
CA GLU A 348 -5.75 -27.19 14.57
C GLU A 348 -6.46 -26.06 13.81
N THR A 349 -6.34 -24.81 14.27
CA THR A 349 -6.97 -23.65 13.60
C THR A 349 -6.46 -23.45 12.18
N GLN A 350 -5.21 -23.81 11.89
CA GLN A 350 -4.58 -23.55 10.60
C GLN A 350 -5.39 -24.14 9.43
N GLN A 351 -5.96 -25.34 9.61
CA GLN A 351 -6.76 -26.01 8.58
C GLN A 351 -8.13 -25.35 8.37
N PHE A 352 -8.68 -24.70 9.40
CA PHE A 352 -9.99 -24.04 9.36
C PHE A 352 -9.92 -22.55 9.04
N MET A 353 -8.76 -21.92 9.17
CA MET A 353 -8.56 -20.52 8.81
C MET A 353 -8.58 -20.30 7.31
N LEU A 354 -8.05 -21.24 6.51
CA LEU A 354 -7.87 -21.06 5.06
C LEU A 354 -9.12 -20.54 4.31
N PRO A 355 -10.34 -21.10 4.51
CA PRO A 355 -11.54 -20.60 3.83
C PRO A 355 -11.92 -19.17 4.19
N VAL A 356 -11.52 -18.69 5.38
CA VAL A 356 -11.79 -17.33 5.84
C VAL A 356 -10.67 -16.37 5.40
N THR A 357 -9.43 -16.85 5.32
CA THR A 357 -8.30 -16.01 4.92
C THR A 357 -8.18 -15.82 3.41
N ILE A 358 -8.59 -16.79 2.60
CA ILE A 358 -8.55 -16.68 1.13
C ILE A 358 -9.33 -15.44 0.63
N PRO A 359 -10.60 -15.20 1.03
CA PRO A 359 -11.30 -13.99 0.63
C PRO A 359 -10.61 -12.70 1.07
N ILE A 360 -10.02 -12.68 2.28
CA ILE A 360 -9.29 -11.52 2.80
C ILE A 360 -8.05 -11.21 1.94
N ILE A 361 -7.26 -12.24 1.61
CA ILE A 361 -6.05 -12.11 0.78
C ILE A 361 -6.44 -11.68 -0.64
N LEU A 362 -7.46 -12.31 -1.21
CA LEU A 362 -7.92 -11.98 -2.55
C LEU A 362 -8.43 -10.53 -2.61
N ALA A 363 -9.16 -10.07 -1.59
CA ALA A 363 -9.57 -8.68 -1.48
C ALA A 363 -8.37 -7.71 -1.44
N LEU A 364 -7.28 -8.07 -0.77
CA LEU A 364 -6.05 -7.27 -0.76
C LEU A 364 -5.41 -7.19 -2.17
N VAL A 365 -5.32 -8.31 -2.88
CA VAL A 365 -4.77 -8.34 -4.24
C VAL A 365 -5.62 -7.49 -5.20
N VAL A 366 -6.94 -7.59 -5.12
CA VAL A 366 -7.85 -6.78 -5.95
C VAL A 366 -7.80 -5.30 -5.57
N ALA A 367 -7.62 -4.97 -4.29
CA ALA A 367 -7.42 -3.59 -3.85
C ALA A 367 -6.15 -2.97 -4.44
N MET A 368 -5.06 -3.74 -4.59
CA MET A 368 -3.85 -3.27 -5.27
C MET A 368 -4.09 -3.04 -6.77
N GLY A 369 -4.79 -3.97 -7.46
CA GLY A 369 -5.14 -3.81 -8.88
C GLY A 369 -6.12 -2.66 -9.15
N THR A 370 -6.99 -2.36 -8.18
CA THR A 370 -7.94 -1.23 -8.22
C THR A 370 -7.23 0.10 -8.37
N MET A 371 -6.02 0.27 -7.81
CA MET A 371 -5.28 1.53 -7.92
C MET A 371 -4.87 1.86 -9.35
N GLN A 372 -4.66 0.83 -10.18
CA GLN A 372 -4.32 0.99 -11.59
C GLN A 372 -5.57 1.15 -12.46
N ASN A 373 -6.64 0.41 -12.13
CA ASN A 373 -7.90 0.42 -12.88
C ASN A 373 -9.12 0.42 -11.94
N PRO A 374 -9.49 1.58 -11.36
CA PRO A 374 -10.55 1.67 -10.35
C PRO A 374 -11.96 1.32 -10.88
N GLU A 375 -12.17 1.50 -12.17
CA GLU A 375 -13.43 1.23 -12.87
C GLU A 375 -13.53 -0.19 -13.44
N SER A 376 -12.52 -1.02 -13.23
CA SER A 376 -12.54 -2.40 -13.74
C SER A 376 -13.70 -3.21 -13.14
N SER A 377 -14.28 -4.12 -13.94
CA SER A 377 -15.35 -5.02 -13.48
C SER A 377 -14.94 -5.84 -12.26
N LEU A 378 -13.65 -6.20 -12.16
CA LEU A 378 -13.11 -6.89 -10.99
C LEU A 378 -13.20 -6.03 -9.75
N SER A 379 -12.76 -4.76 -9.83
CA SER A 379 -12.85 -3.81 -8.73
C SER A 379 -14.30 -3.60 -8.30
N PHE A 380 -15.22 -3.43 -9.27
CA PHE A 380 -16.65 -3.34 -9.02
C PHE A 380 -17.18 -4.53 -8.21
N TRP A 381 -17.11 -5.76 -8.73
CA TRP A 381 -17.72 -6.92 -8.07
C TRP A 381 -17.13 -7.19 -6.70
N PHE A 382 -15.82 -7.08 -6.54
CA PHE A 382 -15.16 -7.31 -5.26
C PHE A 382 -15.43 -6.20 -4.22
N SER A 383 -15.81 -5.00 -4.67
CA SER A 383 -16.32 -3.94 -3.78
C SER A 383 -17.78 -4.17 -3.34
N ILE A 384 -18.55 -4.98 -4.06
CA ILE A 384 -19.95 -5.30 -3.72
C ILE A 384 -20.05 -6.60 -2.87
N ILE A 385 -19.24 -7.61 -3.16
CA ILE A 385 -19.28 -8.91 -2.46
C ILE A 385 -18.88 -8.74 -0.98
N PRO A 386 -19.74 -9.10 0.00
CA PRO A 386 -19.52 -8.80 1.43
C PRO A 386 -18.23 -9.35 2.07
N LEU A 387 -17.70 -10.47 1.57
CA LEU A 387 -16.44 -10.99 2.08
C LEU A 387 -15.27 -10.08 1.68
N THR A 388 -15.33 -9.42 0.53
CA THR A 388 -14.19 -8.67 -0.02
C THR A 388 -14.39 -7.16 0.04
N SER A 389 -15.64 -6.72 0.13
CA SER A 389 -16.03 -5.31 0.11
C SER A 389 -15.40 -4.45 1.21
N PRO A 390 -15.14 -4.92 2.45
CA PRO A 390 -14.56 -4.05 3.47
C PRO A 390 -13.18 -3.53 3.10
N ILE A 391 -12.44 -4.27 2.27
CA ILE A 391 -11.08 -3.93 1.85
C ILE A 391 -11.14 -3.21 0.50
N VAL A 392 -11.83 -3.80 -0.49
CA VAL A 392 -11.83 -3.28 -1.87
C VAL A 392 -12.62 -1.98 -2.00
N MET A 393 -13.75 -1.82 -1.30
CA MET A 393 -14.52 -0.57 -1.38
C MET A 393 -13.73 0.61 -0.80
N ILE A 394 -13.00 0.41 0.29
CA ILE A 394 -12.12 1.45 0.86
C ILE A 394 -10.99 1.82 -0.10
N ALA A 395 -10.47 0.86 -0.86
CA ALA A 395 -9.48 1.14 -1.91
C ALA A 395 -10.10 1.87 -3.12
N ARG A 396 -11.40 1.70 -3.41
CA ARG A 396 -12.08 2.38 -4.53
C ARG A 396 -12.54 3.80 -4.22
N ILE A 397 -12.99 4.09 -2.99
CA ILE A 397 -13.59 5.40 -2.63
C ILE A 397 -12.74 6.63 -3.01
N PRO A 398 -11.40 6.62 -2.88
CA PRO A 398 -10.57 7.74 -3.32
C PRO A 398 -10.67 8.07 -4.83
N PHE A 399 -11.26 7.20 -5.63
CA PHE A 399 -11.45 7.34 -7.08
C PHE A 399 -12.90 7.71 -7.46
N ASP A 400 -13.68 8.28 -6.55
CA ASP A 400 -15.07 8.75 -6.73
C ASP A 400 -16.06 7.66 -7.18
N VAL A 401 -16.27 6.67 -6.31
CA VAL A 401 -17.26 5.60 -6.53
C VAL A 401 -18.68 6.17 -6.55
N PRO A 402 -19.55 5.72 -7.49
CA PRO A 402 -20.95 6.11 -7.49
C PRO A 402 -21.66 5.81 -6.16
N PRO A 403 -22.45 6.74 -5.59
CA PRO A 403 -23.07 6.55 -4.27
C PRO A 403 -23.97 5.31 -4.15
N TRP A 404 -24.60 4.89 -5.25
CA TRP A 404 -25.46 3.70 -5.26
C TRP A 404 -24.66 2.40 -5.09
N GLU A 405 -23.42 2.33 -5.58
CA GLU A 405 -22.54 1.16 -5.40
C GLU A 405 -22.16 1.00 -3.93
N ILE A 406 -21.87 2.13 -3.28
CA ILE A 406 -21.62 2.19 -1.83
C ILE A 406 -22.87 1.72 -1.09
N ALA A 407 -24.05 2.29 -1.39
CA ALA A 407 -25.30 1.89 -0.73
C ALA A 407 -25.65 0.41 -0.92
N LEU A 408 -25.47 -0.13 -2.14
CA LEU A 408 -25.68 -1.54 -2.45
C LEU A 408 -24.75 -2.44 -1.64
N SER A 409 -23.46 -2.11 -1.63
CA SER A 409 -22.44 -2.84 -0.86
C SER A 409 -22.75 -2.80 0.65
N MET A 410 -23.12 -1.63 1.18
CA MET A 410 -23.53 -1.47 2.58
C MET A 410 -24.75 -2.33 2.94
N GLY A 411 -25.77 -2.36 2.07
CA GLY A 411 -26.97 -3.19 2.27
C GLY A 411 -26.65 -4.69 2.29
N LEU A 412 -25.86 -5.17 1.32
CA LEU A 412 -25.44 -6.58 1.24
C LEU A 412 -24.54 -6.99 2.42
N MET A 413 -23.70 -6.07 2.89
CA MET A 413 -22.88 -6.28 4.10
C MET A 413 -23.75 -6.55 5.32
N ILE A 414 -24.74 -5.70 5.58
CA ILE A 414 -25.64 -5.84 6.73
C ILE A 414 -26.40 -7.18 6.67
N LEU A 415 -26.97 -7.52 5.51
CA LEU A 415 -27.67 -8.79 5.31
C LEU A 415 -26.76 -10.00 5.57
N THR A 416 -25.53 -9.95 5.06
CA THR A 416 -24.55 -11.03 5.21
C THR A 416 -24.08 -11.18 6.65
N ILE A 417 -23.92 -10.07 7.38
CA ILE A 417 -23.57 -10.07 8.81
C ILE A 417 -24.65 -10.76 9.63
N VAL A 418 -25.92 -10.46 9.39
CA VAL A 418 -27.02 -11.12 10.11
C VAL A 418 -26.98 -12.63 9.88
N GLY A 419 -26.76 -13.06 8.63
CA GLY A 419 -26.63 -14.48 8.28
C GLY A 419 -25.40 -15.15 8.93
N THR A 420 -24.24 -14.50 8.88
CA THR A 420 -22.99 -15.05 9.45
C THR A 420 -22.99 -15.06 10.97
N ILE A 421 -23.53 -14.05 11.64
CA ILE A 421 -23.71 -14.05 13.11
C ILE A 421 -24.66 -15.18 13.52
N TRP A 422 -25.77 -15.37 12.81
CA TRP A 422 -26.70 -16.47 13.08
C TRP A 422 -26.04 -17.84 12.93
N MET A 423 -25.28 -18.03 11.85
CA MET A 423 -24.51 -19.25 11.59
C MET A 423 -23.46 -19.49 12.67
N ALA A 424 -22.67 -18.47 13.00
CA ALA A 424 -21.64 -18.54 14.03
C ALA A 424 -22.22 -18.83 15.41
N ALA A 425 -23.35 -18.23 15.77
CA ALA A 425 -24.02 -18.47 17.05
C ALA A 425 -24.46 -19.94 17.21
N LYS A 426 -24.94 -20.59 16.14
CA LYS A 426 -25.28 -22.02 16.15
C LYS A 426 -24.06 -22.91 16.32
N ILE A 427 -23.00 -22.63 15.56
CA ILE A 427 -21.72 -23.35 15.67
C ILE A 427 -21.17 -23.18 17.09
N TYR A 428 -21.15 -21.96 17.61
CA TYR A 428 -20.65 -21.62 18.94
C TYR A 428 -21.39 -22.35 20.05
N ARG A 429 -22.73 -22.41 20.01
CA ARG A 429 -23.55 -23.10 21.02
C ARG A 429 -23.16 -24.58 21.16
N THR A 430 -22.80 -25.23 20.06
CA THR A 430 -22.49 -26.67 20.03
C THR A 430 -20.99 -26.92 20.23
N GLY A 431 -20.14 -26.23 19.47
CA GLY A 431 -18.69 -26.44 19.47
C GLY A 431 -18.02 -26.13 20.80
N ILE A 432 -18.49 -25.08 21.51
CA ILE A 432 -17.86 -24.66 22.77
C ILE A 432 -17.95 -25.71 23.89
N LEU A 433 -18.91 -26.64 23.81
CA LEU A 433 -19.12 -27.71 24.78
C LEU A 433 -18.54 -29.07 24.32
N MET A 434 -18.05 -29.16 23.09
CA MET A 434 -17.48 -30.39 22.54
C MET A 434 -15.97 -30.43 22.77
N TYR A 435 -15.51 -31.40 23.55
CA TYR A 435 -14.11 -31.62 23.91
C TYR A 435 -13.54 -32.91 23.31
N GLY A 436 -12.29 -32.87 22.86
CA GLY A 436 -11.46 -34.05 22.61
C GLY A 436 -11.81 -34.83 21.34
N LYS A 437 -12.72 -34.32 20.51
CA LYS A 437 -13.05 -34.92 19.21
C LYS A 437 -12.58 -33.99 18.11
N LYS A 438 -11.72 -34.50 17.22
CA LYS A 438 -11.29 -33.77 16.01
C LYS A 438 -12.51 -33.44 15.16
N THR A 439 -12.90 -32.18 15.17
CA THR A 439 -14.01 -31.69 14.37
C THR A 439 -13.63 -31.69 12.91
N SER A 440 -14.55 -32.11 12.04
CA SER A 440 -14.40 -32.03 10.58
C SER A 440 -15.40 -31.02 10.01
N TYR A 441 -15.14 -30.47 8.81
CA TYR A 441 -16.09 -29.63 8.08
C TYR A 441 -17.50 -30.24 7.99
N LYS A 442 -17.60 -31.56 7.81
CA LYS A 442 -18.88 -32.28 7.78
C LYS A 442 -19.63 -32.21 9.12
N GLU A 443 -18.92 -32.15 10.24
CA GLU A 443 -19.53 -32.04 11.57
C GLU A 443 -20.00 -30.63 11.85
N ILE A 444 -19.18 -29.62 11.52
CA ILE A 444 -19.56 -28.20 11.63
C ILE A 444 -20.84 -27.92 10.85
N TRP A 445 -20.97 -28.50 9.65
CA TRP A 445 -22.20 -28.38 8.84
C TRP A 445 -23.43 -29.01 9.52
N LYS A 446 -23.28 -30.17 10.18
CA LYS A 446 -24.38 -30.80 10.93
C LYS A 446 -24.83 -29.94 12.11
N TRP A 447 -23.94 -29.17 12.73
CA TRP A 447 -24.32 -28.27 13.82
C TRP A 447 -25.27 -27.16 13.40
N LEU A 448 -25.26 -26.78 12.12
CA LEU A 448 -26.19 -25.80 11.58
C LEU A 448 -27.63 -26.34 11.50
N THR A 449 -27.78 -27.65 11.32
CA THR A 449 -29.09 -28.32 11.16
C THR A 449 -29.64 -28.88 12.47
N TYR A 450 -28.86 -28.92 13.55
CA TYR A 450 -29.38 -29.28 14.87
C TYR A 450 -30.45 -28.29 15.31
N LYS A 451 -31.69 -28.80 15.41
CA LYS A 451 -32.78 -28.14 16.13
C LYS A 451 -32.60 -28.47 17.61
N GLY A 452 -32.40 -27.45 18.43
CA GLY A 452 -32.31 -27.60 19.87
C GLY A 452 -32.76 -26.36 20.59
#